data_AF-A0A1M6VVU4-F1
#
_entry.id   AF-A0A1M6VVU4-F1
#
_cell.length_a   1.000
_cell.length_b   1.000
_cell.length_c   1.000
_cell.angle_alpha   90.00
_cell.angle_beta   90.00
_cell.angle_gamma   90.00
#
_symmetry.space_group_name_H-M   'P 1'
#
loop_
_entity.id
_entity.type
_entity.pdbx_description
1 polymer ?
#
loop_
_entity_poly.entity_id
_entity_poly.type
_entity_poly.pdbx_seq_one_letter_code
_entity_poly.pdbx_strand_id
1 'polypeptide(L)'
;MDDKEQLYVDLMMDQMPGDCNANVLISSGYLTEKLQHTPKALDFIKTFLDSKKDAVLQSISDLGPDSRKSAIMQRAGIRQMGVLADVVNILVKEGKVRKEAGKFYIID
;
A
#
# COMPACT_ATOMS: atom_id res chain seq x y z
N MET A 1 9.99 11.74 -4.39
CA MET A 1 9.10 10.59 -4.13
C MET A 1 7.91 11.14 -3.35
N ASP A 2 6.72 10.52 -3.35
CA ASP A 2 5.70 10.94 -2.38
C ASP A 2 6.22 10.50 -1.00
N ASP A 3 6.49 11.44 -0.10
CA ASP A 3 7.09 11.17 1.22
C ASP A 3 6.22 10.21 2.04
N LYS A 4 4.90 10.20 1.80
CA LYS A 4 3.98 9.25 2.44
C LYS A 4 4.13 7.84 1.88
N GLU A 5 4.34 7.70 0.58
CA GLU A 5 4.57 6.39 -0.03
C GLU A 5 5.91 5.80 0.42
N GLN A 6 6.94 6.63 0.56
CA GLN A 6 8.23 6.19 1.11
C GLN A 6 8.08 5.74 2.57
N LEU A 7 7.42 6.54 3.43
CA LEU A 7 7.15 6.14 4.81
C LEU A 7 6.35 4.83 4.92
N TYR A 8 5.38 4.62 4.03
CA TYR A 8 4.67 3.33 3.95
C TYR A 8 5.63 2.19 3.65
N VAL A 9 6.48 2.34 2.63
CA VAL A 9 7.48 1.31 2.29
C VAL A 9 8.39 1.05 3.48
N ASP A 10 8.91 2.10 4.12
CA ASP A 10 9.81 1.97 5.26
C ASP A 10 9.16 1.20 6.42
N LEU A 11 7.87 1.40 6.66
CA LEU A 11 7.10 0.68 7.68
C LEU A 11 6.85 -0.80 7.34
N MET A 12 6.84 -1.16 6.05
CA MET A 12 6.58 -2.52 5.57
C MET A 12 7.86 -3.33 5.33
N MET A 13 9.03 -2.70 5.43
CA MET A 13 10.33 -3.37 5.33
C MET A 13 10.73 -4.00 6.66
N ASP A 14 11.43 -5.14 6.60
CA ASP A 14 12.05 -5.76 7.76
C ASP A 14 13.11 -4.80 8.34
N GLN A 15 12.94 -4.44 9.61
CA GLN A 15 13.86 -3.56 10.32
C GLN A 15 14.85 -4.39 11.13
N MET A 16 16.13 -4.03 11.12
CA MET A 16 17.11 -4.60 12.05
C MET A 16 17.35 -3.65 13.23
N PRO A 17 17.51 -4.17 14.46
CA PRO A 17 17.85 -3.32 15.60
C PRO A 17 19.15 -2.56 15.37
N GLY A 18 19.12 -1.24 15.57
CA GLY A 18 20.28 -0.37 15.41
C GLY A 18 20.45 0.24 14.01
N ASP A 19 19.66 -0.16 13.02
CA ASP A 19 19.69 0.46 11.69
C ASP A 19 19.23 1.92 11.73
N CYS A 20 19.81 2.75 10.85
CA CYS A 20 19.48 4.17 10.76
C CYS A 20 17.98 4.40 10.51
N ASN A 21 17.37 3.62 9.62
CA ASN A 21 15.94 3.71 9.32
C ASN A 21 15.07 3.31 10.53
N ALA A 22 15.41 2.21 11.20
CA ALA A 22 14.71 1.76 12.40
C ALA A 22 14.75 2.83 13.50
N ASN A 23 15.90 3.45 13.73
CA ASN A 23 16.05 4.54 14.71
C ASN A 23 15.23 5.79 14.35
N VAL A 24 15.14 6.13 13.06
CA VAL A 24 14.28 7.23 12.58
C VAL A 24 12.80 6.91 12.82
N LEU A 25 12.36 5.69 12.52
CA LEU A 25 10.97 5.29 12.74
C LEU A 25 10.61 5.20 14.24
N ILE A 26 11.54 4.75 15.09
CA ILE A 26 11.37 4.74 16.55
C ILE A 26 11.26 6.18 17.08
N SER A 27 12.22 7.04 16.75
CA SER A 27 12.24 8.44 17.22
C SER A 27 11.04 9.25 16.70
N SER A 28 10.52 8.90 15.52
CA SER A 28 9.30 9.48 14.96
C SER A 28 8.02 8.89 15.54
N GLY A 29 8.11 7.90 16.45
CA GLY A 29 6.98 7.27 17.15
C GLY A 29 6.18 6.28 16.31
N TYR A 30 6.73 5.81 15.19
CA TYR A 30 6.10 4.80 14.32
C TYR A 30 6.43 3.37 14.76
N LEU A 31 7.60 3.15 15.37
CA LEU A 31 8.01 1.87 15.94
C LEU A 31 8.28 1.97 17.44
N THR A 32 8.09 0.87 18.16
CA THR A 32 8.63 0.69 19.51
C THR A 32 10.11 0.31 19.44
N GLU A 33 10.84 0.41 20.56
CA GLU A 33 12.22 -0.08 20.65
C GLU A 33 12.37 -1.56 20.32
N LYS A 34 11.28 -2.33 20.42
CA LYS A 34 11.21 -3.75 20.03
C LYS A 34 10.79 -3.93 18.56
N LEU A 35 10.84 -2.87 17.75
CA LEU A 35 10.48 -2.83 16.33
C LEU A 35 9.03 -3.21 16.02
N GLN A 36 8.12 -3.03 16.99
CA GLN A 36 6.69 -3.25 16.77
C GLN A 36 6.02 -1.98 16.28
N HIS A 37 5.07 -2.09 15.36
CA HIS A 37 4.25 -0.95 14.91
C HIS A 37 3.46 -0.36 16.09
N THR A 38 3.54 0.96 16.26
CA THR A 38 2.72 1.69 17.23
C THR A 38 1.31 1.95 16.68
N PRO A 39 0.34 2.37 17.52
CA PRO A 39 -0.96 2.83 17.02
C PRO A 39 -0.85 3.93 15.95
N LYS A 40 0.16 4.82 16.06
CA LYS A 40 0.45 5.86 15.06
C LYS A 40 0.82 5.26 13.70
N ALA A 41 1.63 4.21 13.67
CA ALA A 41 1.97 3.52 12.43
C ALA A 41 0.77 2.80 11.84
N LEU A 42 -0.01 2.10 12.65
CA LEU A 42 -1.20 1.39 12.18
C LEU A 42 -2.24 2.36 11.58
N ASP A 43 -2.46 3.50 12.23
CA ASP A 43 -3.37 4.54 11.74
C ASP A 43 -2.88 5.17 10.44
N PHE A 44 -1.58 5.47 10.36
CA PHE A 44 -0.96 5.96 9.13
C PHE A 44 -1.09 4.94 7.99
N ILE A 45 -0.74 3.67 8.21
CA ILE A 45 -0.81 2.59 7.21
C ILE A 45 -2.23 2.48 6.68
N LYS A 46 -3.22 2.42 7.58
CA LYS A 46 -4.63 2.33 7.21
C LYS A 46 -5.06 3.53 6.38
N THR A 47 -4.80 4.75 6.87
CA THR A 47 -5.22 5.99 6.21
C THR A 47 -4.55 6.15 4.84
N PHE A 48 -3.26 5.80 4.73
CA PHE A 48 -2.54 5.85 3.47
C PHE A 48 -3.13 4.88 2.45
N LEU A 49 -3.32 3.61 2.81
CA LEU A 49 -3.90 2.62 1.91
C LEU A 49 -5.34 2.98 1.50
N ASP A 50 -6.15 3.41 2.46
CA ASP A 50 -7.52 3.86 2.20
C ASP A 50 -7.56 5.02 1.20
N SER A 51 -6.63 5.97 1.30
CA SER A 51 -6.54 7.11 0.37
C SER A 51 -6.22 6.73 -1.08
N LYS A 52 -5.69 5.53 -1.31
CA LYS A 52 -5.34 5.03 -2.66
C LYS A 52 -6.43 4.15 -3.27
N LYS A 53 -7.42 3.69 -2.49
CA LYS A 53 -8.44 2.73 -2.93
C LYS A 53 -9.22 3.20 -4.14
N ASP A 54 -9.76 4.41 -4.09
CA ASP A 54 -10.62 4.92 -5.16
C ASP A 54 -9.85 5.08 -6.48
N ALA A 55 -8.61 5.58 -6.40
CA ALA A 55 -7.74 5.73 -7.57
C ALA A 55 -7.39 4.37 -8.20
N VAL A 56 -7.11 3.34 -7.38
CA VAL A 56 -6.83 1.98 -7.87
C VAL A 56 -8.09 1.35 -8.46
N LEU A 57 -9.24 1.47 -7.79
CA LEU A 57 -10.50 0.92 -8.24
C LEU A 57 -10.91 1.52 -9.59
N GLN A 58 -10.86 2.86 -9.71
CA GLN A 58 -11.13 3.56 -10.96
C GLN A 58 -10.15 3.12 -12.05
N SER A 59 -8.86 2.98 -11.72
CA SER A 59 -7.86 2.55 -12.69
C SER A 59 -8.11 1.13 -13.20
N ILE A 60 -8.55 0.21 -12.35
CA ILE A 60 -8.93 -1.15 -12.76
C ILE A 60 -10.19 -1.12 -13.63
N SER A 61 -11.19 -0.32 -13.26
CA SER A 61 -12.45 -0.17 -14.01
C SER A 61 -12.19 0.37 -15.42
N ASP A 62 -11.39 1.43 -15.54
CA ASP A 62 -11.11 2.10 -16.83
C ASP A 62 -10.25 1.25 -17.76
N LEU A 63 -9.25 0.56 -17.22
CA LEU A 63 -8.23 -0.14 -17.99
C LEU A 63 -8.61 -1.61 -18.29
N GLY A 64 -9.51 -2.18 -17.50
CA GLY A 64 -9.95 -3.55 -17.63
C GLY A 64 -8.92 -4.62 -17.24
N PRO A 65 -9.32 -5.90 -17.28
CA PRO A 65 -8.55 -7.02 -16.72
C PRO A 65 -7.28 -7.39 -17.50
N ASP A 66 -7.19 -7.02 -18.79
CA ASP A 66 -6.03 -7.33 -19.64
C ASP A 66 -4.89 -6.33 -19.50
N SER A 67 -5.10 -5.27 -18.72
CA SER A 67 -4.12 -4.22 -18.53
C SER A 67 -2.96 -4.64 -17.64
N ARG A 68 -1.76 -4.12 -17.96
CA ARG A 68 -0.55 -4.34 -17.16
C ARG A 68 -0.69 -3.66 -15.81
N LYS A 69 -0.22 -4.31 -14.74
CA LYS A 69 -0.18 -3.73 -13.38
C LYS A 69 0.56 -2.38 -13.34
N SER A 70 1.60 -2.21 -14.15
CA SER A 70 2.33 -0.94 -14.26
C SER A 70 1.46 0.21 -14.78
N ALA A 71 0.52 -0.05 -15.70
CA ALA A 71 -0.41 0.96 -16.20
C ALA A 71 -1.43 1.37 -15.12
N ILE A 72 -1.91 0.40 -14.35
CA ILE A 72 -2.81 0.63 -13.20
C ILE A 72 -2.09 1.47 -12.14
N MET A 73 -0.84 1.13 -11.80
CA MET A 73 -0.01 1.88 -10.86
C MET A 73 0.23 3.32 -11.32
N GLN A 74 0.60 3.51 -12.59
CA GLN A 74 0.83 4.83 -13.17
C GLN A 74 -0.42 5.71 -13.07
N ARG A 75 -1.60 5.17 -13.41
CA ARG A 75 -2.87 5.90 -13.36
C ARG A 75 -3.31 6.19 -11.91
N ALA A 76 -3.09 5.25 -11.00
CA ALA A 76 -3.40 5.40 -9.58
C ALA A 76 -2.40 6.27 -8.80
N GLY A 77 -1.32 6.74 -9.43
CA GLY A 77 -0.27 7.51 -8.76
C GLY A 77 0.49 6.69 -7.71
N ILE A 78 0.67 5.40 -7.96
CA ILE A 78 1.43 4.46 -7.12
C ILE A 78 2.75 4.13 -7.81
N ARG A 79 3.85 4.14 -7.07
CA ARG A 79 5.18 3.79 -7.60
C ARG A 79 5.57 2.37 -7.22
N GLN A 80 5.13 1.91 -6.05
CA GLN A 80 5.58 0.67 -5.45
C GLN A 80 4.57 -0.46 -5.63
N MET A 81 5.04 -1.61 -6.11
CA MET A 81 4.18 -2.78 -6.36
C MET A 81 3.52 -3.30 -5.08
N GLY A 82 4.20 -3.22 -3.93
CA GLY A 82 3.66 -3.60 -2.63
C GLY A 82 2.40 -2.81 -2.28
N VAL A 83 2.42 -1.49 -2.49
CA VAL A 83 1.26 -0.61 -2.26
C VAL A 83 0.07 -1.04 -3.11
N LEU A 84 0.29 -1.32 -4.41
CA LEU A 84 -0.78 -1.85 -5.25
C LEU A 84 -1.32 -3.18 -4.72
N ALA A 85 -0.44 -4.11 -4.34
CA ALA A 85 -0.84 -5.43 -3.87
C ALA A 85 -1.73 -5.34 -2.62
N ASP A 86 -1.36 -4.48 -1.67
CA ASP A 86 -2.08 -4.28 -0.41
C ASP A 86 -3.41 -3.54 -0.63
N VAL A 87 -3.43 -2.49 -1.46
CA VAL A 87 -4.69 -1.81 -1.82
C VAL A 87 -5.66 -2.76 -2.50
N VAL A 88 -5.21 -3.57 -3.47
CA VAL A 88 -6.10 -4.53 -4.13
C VAL A 88 -6.53 -5.64 -3.17
N ASN A 89 -5.67 -6.06 -2.23
CA ASN A 89 -6.08 -7.01 -1.18
C ASN A 89 -7.22 -6.45 -0.32
N ILE A 90 -7.19 -5.15 0.01
CA ILE A 90 -8.29 -4.48 0.72
C ILE A 90 -9.55 -4.47 -0.15
N LEU A 91 -9.45 -4.05 -1.42
CA LEU A 91 -10.60 -4.02 -2.34
C LEU A 91 -11.22 -5.41 -2.57
N VAL A 92 -10.42 -6.48 -2.54
CA VAL A 92 -10.90 -7.86 -2.59
C VAL A 92 -11.67 -8.23 -1.32
N LYS A 93 -11.15 -7.88 -0.14
CA LYS A 93 -11.84 -8.09 1.14
C LYS A 93 -13.15 -7.30 1.23
N GLU A 94 -13.19 -6.11 0.64
CA GLU A 94 -14.39 -5.28 0.52
C GLU A 94 -15.39 -5.80 -0.54
N GLY A 95 -15.05 -6.84 -1.31
CA GLY A 95 -15.92 -7.40 -2.34
C GLY A 95 -16.07 -6.53 -3.58
N LYS A 96 -15.17 -5.57 -3.83
CA LYS A 96 -15.22 -4.65 -4.99
C LYS A 96 -14.38 -5.14 -6.17
N VAL A 97 -13.37 -5.96 -5.90
CA VAL A 97 -12.45 -6.50 -6.91
C VAL A 97 -12.28 -7.99 -6.68
N ARG A 98 -12.21 -8.80 -7.74
CA ARG A 98 -11.70 -10.18 -7.69
C ARG A 98 -10.36 -10.30 -8.41
N LYS A 99 -9.49 -11.15 -7.88
CA LYS A 99 -8.20 -11.55 -8.50
C LYS A 99 -8.36 -12.92 -9.12
N GLU A 100 -8.12 -13.04 -10.42
CA GLU A 100 -8.19 -14.32 -11.13
C GLU A 100 -7.07 -14.38 -12.18
N ALA A 101 -6.28 -15.45 -12.17
CA ALA A 101 -5.14 -15.65 -13.08
C ALA A 101 -4.18 -14.44 -13.20
N GLY A 102 -3.98 -13.71 -12.09
CA GLY A 102 -3.11 -12.52 -12.06
C GLY A 102 -3.73 -11.23 -12.61
N LYS A 103 -5.00 -11.27 -13.03
CA LYS A 103 -5.80 -10.14 -13.52
C LYS A 103 -6.75 -9.63 -12.44
N PHE A 104 -7.25 -8.41 -12.63
CA PHE A 104 -8.20 -7.76 -11.72
C PHE A 104 -9.53 -7.49 -12.43
N TYR A 105 -10.63 -7.86 -11.78
CA TYR A 105 -11.98 -7.64 -12.29
C TYR A 105 -12.80 -6.89 -11.25
N ILE A 106 -13.56 -5.89 -11.69
CA ILE A 106 -14.56 -5.22 -10.84
C ILE A 106 -15.69 -6.22 -10.54
N ILE A 107 -16.19 -6.18 -9.30
CA ILE A 107 -17.39 -6.88 -8.88
C ILE A 107 -18.47 -5.82 -8.74
N ASP A 108 -19.52 -5.94 -9.55
CA ASP A 108 -20.75 -5.12 -9.47
C ASP A 108 -21.71 -5.67 -8.41
#